data_AF-A0A3C2B965-F1
#
_entry.id   AF-A0A3C2B965-F1
#
_cell.length_a   1.000
_cell.length_b   1.000
_cell.length_c   1.000
_cell.angle_alpha   90.00
_cell.angle_beta   90.00
_cell.angle_gamma   90.00
#
_symmetry.space_group_name_H-M   'P 1'
#
loop_
_entity.id
_entity.type
_entity.pdbx_description
1 polymer ?
#
loop_
_entity_poly.entity_id
_entity_poly.type
_entity_poly.pdbx_seq_one_letter_code
_entity_poly.pdbx_strand_id
1 'polypeptide(L)' 'MRTTIDIRPDLHARAQSVARDRRQTISQAINDLLEQALDGPPPAAAFGRSAAGLPTIRVGRVITADDVRALDDE' A
#
# COMPACT_ATOMS: atom_id res chain seq x y z
N MET A 1 20.59 -7.30 1.22
CA MET A 1 21.62 -7.39 0.16
C MET A 1 21.58 -6.10 -0.66
N ARG A 2 22.71 -5.59 -1.16
CA ARG A 2 22.73 -4.40 -2.05
C ARG A 2 22.88 -4.87 -3.49
N THR A 3 21.87 -4.63 -4.31
CA THR A 3 21.82 -5.04 -5.71
C THR A 3 21.74 -3.79 -6.58
N THR A 4 22.59 -3.70 -7.60
CA THR A 4 22.47 -2.67 -8.63
C THR A 4 21.44 -3.12 -9.65
N ILE A 5 20.43 -2.30 -9.88
CA ILE A 5 19.35 -2.57 -10.84
C ILE A 5 19.25 -1.40 -11.81
N ASP A 6 19.01 -1.71 -13.09
CA ASP A 6 18.70 -0.70 -14.08
C ASP A 6 17.21 -0.34 -13.98
N ILE A 7 16.93 0.94 -13.76
CA ILE A 7 15.56 1.46 -13.71
C ILE A 7 15.41 2.63 -14.68
N ARG A 8 14.23 2.72 -15.31
CA ARG A 8 13.93 3.83 -16.21
C ARG A 8 13.95 5.17 -15.46
N PRO A 9 14.36 6.28 -16.09
CA PRO A 9 14.50 7.57 -15.41
C PRO A 9 13.19 8.09 -14.78
N ASP A 10 12.05 7.81 -15.42
CA ASP A 10 10.72 8.15 -14.92
C ASP A 10 10.36 7.38 -13.64
N LEU A 11 10.72 6.10 -13.57
CA LEU A 11 10.54 5.28 -12.37
C LEU A 11 11.45 5.75 -11.23
N HIS A 12 12.71 6.09 -11.52
CA HIS A 12 13.60 6.67 -10.53
C HIS A 12 13.05 7.99 -9.95
N ALA A 13 12.52 8.88 -10.81
CA ALA A 13 11.90 10.13 -10.36
C ALA A 13 10.66 9.92 -9.47
N ARG A 14 9.83 8.92 -9.81
CA ARG A 14 8.67 8.54 -8.98
C ARG A 14 9.11 7.95 -7.65
N ALA A 15 10.05 7.01 -7.64
CA ALA A 15 10.59 6.43 -6.41
C ALA A 15 11.21 7.51 -5.50
N GLN A 16 11.90 8.49 -6.08
CA GLN A 16 12.45 9.62 -5.33
C GLN A 16 11.37 10.50 -4.72
N SER A 17 10.25 10.71 -5.42
CA SER A 17 9.11 11.47 -4.89
C SER A 17 8.45 10.73 -3.71
N VAL A 18 8.19 9.43 -3.88
CA VAL A 18 7.66 8.57 -2.80
C VAL A 18 8.58 8.55 -1.58
N ALA A 19 9.89 8.47 -1.79
CA ALA A 19 10.87 8.50 -0.71
C ALA A 19 10.83 9.83 0.07
N ARG A 20 10.69 10.97 -0.63
CA ARG A 20 10.52 12.28 0.01
C ARG A 20 9.23 12.38 0.80
N ASP A 21 8.11 11.95 0.21
CA ASP A 21 6.79 12.01 0.85
C ASP A 21 6.74 11.15 2.12
N ARG A 22 7.36 9.97 2.08
CA ARG A 22 7.48 9.04 3.22
C ARG A 22 8.65 9.37 4.17
N ARG A 23 9.44 10.41 3.89
CA ARG A 23 10.65 10.80 4.64
C ARG A 23 11.64 9.65 4.87
N GLN A 24 11.83 8.81 3.86
CA GLN A 24 12.73 7.65 3.92
C GLN A 24 13.76 7.65 2.78
N THR A 25 14.71 6.72 2.85
CA THR A 25 15.70 6.57 1.77
C THR A 25 15.05 6.02 0.50
N ILE A 26 15.62 6.33 -0.66
CA ILE A 26 15.13 5.80 -1.94
C ILE A 26 15.18 4.26 -1.99
N SER A 27 16.22 3.66 -1.40
CA SER A 27 16.33 2.20 -1.31
C SER A 27 15.22 1.59 -0.48
N GLN A 28 14.88 2.20 0.67
CA GLN A 28 13.75 1.74 1.48
C GLN A 28 12.43 1.85 0.72
N ALA A 29 12.19 3.00 0.08
CA ALA A 29 10.98 3.18 -0.72
C ALA A 29 10.85 2.18 -1.87
N ILE A 30 11.94 1.85 -2.54
CA ILE A 30 11.94 0.82 -3.60
C ILE A 30 11.61 -0.56 -3.02
N ASN A 31 12.17 -0.92 -1.86
CA ASN A 31 11.87 -2.20 -1.22
C ASN A 31 10.39 -2.29 -0.83
N ASP A 32 9.84 -1.28 -0.15
CA ASP A 32 8.42 -1.28 0.25
C ASP A 32 7.49 -1.37 -0.97
N LEU A 33 7.82 -0.65 -2.05
CA LEU A 33 7.05 -0.69 -3.30
C LEU A 33 7.12 -2.05 -3.98
N LEU A 34 8.27 -2.73 -3.89
CA LEU A 34 8.46 -4.07 -4.44
C LEU A 34 7.71 -5.10 -3.62
N GLU A 35 7.77 -5.03 -2.28
CA GLU A 35 6.97 -5.88 -1.38
C GLU A 35 5.47 -5.72 -1.69
N GLN A 36 4.97 -4.49 -1.75
CA GLN A 36 3.58 -4.20 -2.10
C GLN A 36 3.19 -4.73 -3.50
N ALA A 37 4.11 -4.71 -4.46
CA ALA A 37 3.85 -5.25 -5.79
C ALA A 37 3.81 -6.79 -5.80
N LEU A 38 4.63 -7.44 -4.98
CA LEU A 38 4.70 -8.90 -4.84
C LEU A 38 3.51 -9.47 -4.07
N ASP A 39 3.01 -8.75 -3.06
CA ASP A 39 1.81 -9.14 -2.31
C ASP A 39 0.52 -9.08 -3.15
N GLY A 40 0.59 -8.41 -4.31
CA GLY A 40 -0.51 -8.24 -5.24
C GLY A 40 -1.46 -7.11 -4.84
N PRO A 41 -2.41 -6.75 -5.72
CA PRO A 41 -3.37 -5.70 -5.40
C PRO A 41 -4.23 -6.12 -4.20
N PRO A 42 -4.57 -5.19 -3.29
CA PRO A 42 -5.55 -5.49 -2.26
C PRO A 42 -6.85 -5.98 -2.93
N PRO A 43 -7.59 -6.90 -2.30
CA PRO A 43 -8.84 -7.42 -2.87
C PRO A 43 -9.72 -6.23 -3.26
N ALA A 44 -10.15 -6.21 -4.52
CA ALA A 44 -10.92 -5.11 -5.07
C ALA A 44 -12.09 -4.81 -4.13
N ALA A 45 -12.10 -3.61 -3.56
CA ALA A 45 -13.16 -3.21 -2.67
C ALA A 45 -14.45 -3.13 -3.50
N ALA A 46 -15.44 -3.97 -3.19
CA ALA A 46 -16.69 -3.93 -3.92
C ALA A 46 -17.49 -2.72 -3.43
N PHE A 47 -17.59 -1.69 -4.27
CA PHE A 47 -18.43 -0.53 -4.01
C PHE A 47 -19.89 -0.89 -4.26
N GLY A 48 -20.75 -0.52 -3.32
CA GLY A 48 -22.19 -0.73 -3.41
C GLY A 48 -22.96 0.47 -2.89
N ARG A 49 -24.28 0.33 -2.83
CA ARG A 49 -25.18 1.26 -2.16
C ARG A 49 -26.07 0.48 -1.21
N SER A 50 -26.30 1.01 -0.01
CA SER A 50 -27.29 0.45 0.91
C SER A 50 -28.71 0.69 0.38
N ALA A 51 -29.71 0.00 0.96
CA ALA A 51 -31.12 0.25 0.62
C ALA A 51 -31.55 1.71 0.88
N ALA A 52 -30.87 2.41 1.80
CA ALA A 52 -31.07 3.82 2.09
C ALA A 52 -30.25 4.77 1.18
N GLY A 53 -29.52 4.25 0.19
CA GLY A 53 -28.76 5.02 -0.80
C GLY A 53 -27.34 5.44 -0.37
N LEU A 54 -26.89 5.06 0.84
CA LEU A 54 -25.55 5.37 1.34
C LEU A 54 -24.48 4.53 0.60
N PRO A 55 -23.30 5.09 0.28
CA PRO A 55 -22.22 4.33 -0.32
C PRO A 55 -21.73 3.25 0.66
N THR A 56 -21.58 2.01 0.16
CA THR A 56 -21.03 0.89 0.93
C THR A 56 -19.76 0.37 0.28
N ILE A 57 -18.84 -0.12 1.10
CA ILE A 57 -17.58 -0.73 0.65
C ILE A 57 -17.51 -2.11 1.31
N ARG A 58 -17.38 -3.17 0.50
CA ARG A 58 -17.07 -4.50 1.01
C ARG A 58 -15.57 -4.73 0.87
N VAL A 59 -14.87 -4.73 2.00
CA VAL A 59 -13.47 -5.12 2.09
C VAL A 59 -13.44 -6.65 2.20
N GLY A 60 -12.65 -7.32 1.35
CA GLY A 60 -12.67 -8.79 1.19
C GLY A 60 -12.20 -9.61 2.39
N ARG A 61 -11.84 -8.96 3.51
CA ARG A 61 -11.48 -9.60 4.78
C ARG A 61 -12.36 -9.05 5.90
N VAL A 62 -12.77 -9.92 6.82
CA VAL A 62 -13.43 -9.50 8.06
C VAL A 62 -12.35 -8.85 8.94
N ILE A 63 -12.53 -7.58 9.28
CA ILE A 63 -11.67 -6.87 10.23
C ILE A 63 -12.24 -7.14 11.63
N THR A 64 -11.43 -7.72 12.51
CA THR A 64 -11.82 -8.02 13.90
C THR A 64 -11.35 -6.92 14.85
N ALA A 65 -11.90 -6.89 16.06
CA ALA A 65 -11.45 -5.95 17.09
C ALA A 65 -9.97 -6.17 17.47
N ASP A 66 -9.49 -7.41 17.36
CA ASP A 66 -8.08 -7.75 17.60
C ASP A 66 -7.18 -7.21 16.47
N ASP A 67 -7.63 -7.24 15.21
CA ASP A 67 -6.91 -6.60 14.09
C ASP A 67 -6.76 -5.08 14.30
N VAL A 68 -7.74 -4.44 14.94
CA VAL A 68 -7.69 -3.00 15.25
C VAL A 68 -6.75 -2.75 16.43
N ARG A 69 -6.84 -3.56 17.50
CA ARG A 69 -5.98 -3.40 18.68
C ARG A 69 -4.50 -3.56 18.34
N ALA A 70 -4.16 -4.48 17.44
CA ALA A 70 -2.79 -4.70 17.00
C ALA A 70 -2.17 -3.50 16.25
N LEU A 71 -2.97 -2.54 15.78
CA LEU A 71 -2.48 -1.35 15.07
C LEU A 71 -2.18 -0.15 15.99
N ASP A 72 -2.74 -0.12 17.20
CA ASP A 72 -2.56 0.99 18.17
C ASP A 72 -1.35 0.78 19.11
N ASP A 73 -0.76 -0.42 19.14
CA ASP A 73 0.32 -0.80 20.07
C ASP A 73 1.76 -0.59 19.50
N GLU A 74 1.92 0.16 18.40
CA GLU A 74 3.21 0.69 17.89
C GLU A 74 3.24 2.22 17.87
#